data_AF-A0A3L9HQD4-F1
#
_entry.id   AF-A0A3L9HQD4-F1
#
_cell.length_a   1.000
_cell.length_b   1.000
_cell.length_c   1.000
_cell.angle_alpha   90.00
_cell.angle_beta   90.00
_cell.angle_gamma   90.00
#
_symmetry.space_group_name_H-M   'P 1'
#
loop_
_entity.id
_entity.type
_entity.pdbx_description
1 polymer ?
#
loop_
_entity_poly.entity_id
_entity_poly.type
_entity_poly.pdbx_seq_one_letter_code
_entity_poly.pdbx_strand_id
1 'polypeptide(L)'
;AQQLTAEEQVEKWVDGRKKILWDSKKRRNEALDCFVYALAALRISISRWQLDLSALLASLQEEDGAATNKKTLADYARALSGEDE
;
A
#
# COMPACT_ATOMS: atom_id res chain seq x y z
N ALA A 1 -2.11 -17.45 2.41
CA ALA A 1 -1.77 -17.02 1.04
C ALA A 1 -3.03 -16.42 0.42
N GLN A 2 -2.89 -15.18 -0.04
CA GLN A 2 -3.97 -14.25 -0.36
C GLN A 2 -4.58 -14.64 -1.71
N GLN A 3 -5.86 -15.02 -1.70
CA GLN A 3 -6.54 -15.52 -2.89
C GLN A 3 -6.56 -14.44 -3.98
N LEU A 4 -5.94 -14.71 -5.14
CA LEU A 4 -5.84 -13.76 -6.26
C LEU A 4 -7.18 -13.56 -6.96
N THR A 5 -8.02 -14.59 -7.02
CA THR A 5 -9.34 -14.57 -7.67
C THR A 5 -10.44 -14.83 -6.65
N ALA A 6 -11.68 -14.41 -6.92
CA ALA A 6 -12.80 -14.65 -6.01
C ALA A 6 -13.22 -16.14 -5.94
N GLU A 7 -12.76 -16.95 -6.90
CA GLU A 7 -13.19 -18.33 -7.11
C GLU A 7 -12.45 -19.30 -6.20
N GLU A 8 -13.19 -20.15 -5.50
CA GLU A 8 -12.66 -21.25 -4.70
C GLU A 8 -13.03 -22.58 -5.35
N GLN A 9 -12.16 -23.58 -5.22
CA GLN A 9 -12.53 -24.95 -5.55
C GLN A 9 -13.50 -25.47 -4.49
N VAL A 10 -14.71 -25.80 -4.92
CA VAL A 10 -15.78 -26.33 -4.07
C VAL A 10 -16.22 -27.68 -4.61
N GLU A 11 -16.33 -28.67 -3.72
CA GLU A 11 -16.98 -29.94 -4.06
C GLU A 11 -18.49 -29.72 -4.17
N LYS A 12 -19.04 -29.92 -5.36
CA LYS A 12 -20.48 -29.85 -5.60
C LYS A 12 -20.97 -31.18 -6.15
N TRP A 13 -22.08 -31.65 -5.59
CA TRP A 13 -22.79 -32.81 -6.14
C TRP A 13 -23.59 -32.35 -7.36
N VAL A 14 -23.27 -32.93 -8.52
CA VAL A 14 -23.97 -32.68 -9.78
C VAL A 14 -24.27 -34.04 -10.39
N ASP A 15 -25.55 -34.31 -10.67
CA ASP A 15 -26.03 -35.56 -11.26
C ASP A 15 -25.59 -36.82 -10.50
N GLY A 16 -25.68 -36.78 -9.17
CA GLY A 16 -25.34 -37.92 -8.30
C GLY A 16 -23.85 -38.24 -8.21
N ARG A 17 -22.97 -37.40 -8.76
CA ARG A 17 -21.50 -37.53 -8.63
C ARG A 17 -20.90 -36.27 -8.02
N LYS A 18 -19.87 -36.44 -7.18
CA LYS A 18 -19.06 -35.30 -6.70
C LYS A 18 -18.19 -34.79 -7.84
N LYS A 19 -18.26 -33.49 -8.11
CA LYS A 19 -17.35 -32.77 -9.01
C LYS A 19 -16.71 -31.61 -8.26
N ILE A 20 -15.43 -31.37 -8.52
CA ILE A 20 -14.75 -30.15 -8.06
C ILE A 20 -15.04 -29.07 -9.08
N LEU A 21 -15.67 -27.99 -8.65
CA LEU A 21 -16.01 -26.84 -9.47
C LEU A 21 -15.41 -25.58 -8.87
N TRP A 22 -15.10 -24.61 -9.72
CA TRP A 22 -14.73 -23.27 -9.29
C TRP A 22 -16.00 -22.47 -9.08
N ASP A 23 -16.21 -21.98 -7.85
CA ASP A 23 -17.37 -21.18 -7.49
C ASP A 23 -16.89 -19.93 -6.74
N SER A 24 -17.33 -18.75 -7.19
CA SER A 24 -17.07 -17.48 -6.51
C SER A 24 -18.00 -17.25 -5.32
N LYS A 25 -18.99 -18.13 -5.08
CA LYS A 25 -20.01 -18.02 -4.03
C LYS A 25 -20.73 -16.67 -4.05
N LYS A 26 -20.88 -16.06 -5.25
CA LYS A 26 -21.40 -14.70 -5.45
C LYS A 26 -20.60 -13.60 -4.72
N ARG A 27 -19.35 -13.87 -4.30
CA ARG A 27 -18.45 -12.88 -3.74
C ARG A 27 -17.63 -12.22 -4.84
N ARG A 28 -17.34 -10.94 -4.68
CA ARG A 28 -16.34 -10.22 -5.47
C ARG A 28 -15.02 -10.18 -4.72
N ASN A 29 -13.91 -10.16 -5.45
CA ASN A 29 -12.59 -9.94 -4.86
C ASN A 29 -12.35 -8.43 -4.77
N GLU A 30 -12.95 -7.80 -3.77
CA GLU A 30 -12.85 -6.34 -3.56
C GLU A 30 -11.39 -5.88 -3.40
N ALA A 31 -10.48 -6.75 -2.93
CA ALA A 31 -9.05 -6.44 -2.83
C ALA A 31 -8.38 -6.36 -4.20
N LEU A 32 -8.70 -7.28 -5.11
CA LEU A 32 -8.22 -7.22 -6.49
C LEU A 32 -8.84 -6.02 -7.23
N ASP A 33 -10.14 -5.79 -7.08
CA ASP A 33 -10.84 -4.67 -7.70
C ASP A 33 -10.23 -3.33 -7.25
N CYS A 34 -9.96 -3.18 -5.94
CA CYS A 34 -9.29 -2.02 -5.38
C CYS A 34 -7.87 -1.84 -5.96
N PHE A 35 -7.07 -2.92 -6.02
CA PHE A 35 -5.73 -2.85 -6.58
C PHE A 35 -5.74 -2.43 -8.06
N VAL A 36 -6.65 -3.01 -8.86
CA VAL A 36 -6.81 -2.66 -10.27
C VAL A 36 -7.22 -1.20 -10.44
N TYR A 37 -8.14 -0.70 -9.61
CA TYR A 37 -8.53 0.72 -9.65
C TYR A 37 -7.39 1.65 -9.23
N ALA A 38 -6.63 1.31 -8.19
CA ALA A 38 -5.47 2.10 -7.77
C ALA A 38 -4.41 2.14 -8.87
N LEU A 39 -4.13 1.01 -9.53
CA LEU A 39 -3.19 0.95 -10.64
C LEU A 39 -3.68 1.77 -11.85
N ALA A 40 -4.97 1.68 -12.19
CA ALA A 40 -5.54 2.47 -13.27
C ALA A 40 -5.44 3.98 -12.97
N ALA A 41 -5.81 4.39 -11.76
CA ALA A 41 -5.68 5.78 -11.31
C ALA A 41 -4.23 6.25 -11.40
N LEU A 42 -3.27 5.46 -10.92
CA LEU A 42 -1.84 5.77 -11.02
C LEU A 42 -1.40 6.00 -12.47
N ARG A 43 -1.74 5.09 -13.39
CA ARG A 43 -1.34 5.21 -14.81
C ARG A 43 -1.96 6.45 -15.47
N ILE A 44 -3.20 6.77 -15.16
CA ILE A 44 -3.86 7.99 -15.63
C ILE A 44 -3.11 9.21 -15.08
N SER A 45 -2.75 9.20 -13.80
CA SER A 45 -2.03 10.30 -13.16
C SER A 45 -0.65 10.56 -13.76
N ILE A 46 0.10 9.49 -14.04
CA ILE A 46 1.39 9.61 -14.74
C ILE A 46 1.17 10.20 -16.14
N SER A 47 0.17 9.71 -16.88
CA SER A 47 -0.03 10.09 -18.28
C SER A 47 -0.62 11.48 -18.48
N ARG A 48 -1.50 11.94 -17.58
CA ARG A 48 -2.28 13.18 -17.72
C ARG A 48 -1.78 14.31 -16.84
N TRP A 49 -1.24 13.99 -15.67
CA TRP A 49 -0.79 14.97 -14.68
C TRP A 49 0.72 14.91 -14.42
N GLN A 50 1.47 14.12 -15.21
CA GLN A 50 2.92 13.96 -15.08
C GLN A 50 3.34 13.61 -13.64
N LEU A 51 2.54 12.80 -12.96
CA LEU A 51 2.86 12.32 -11.61
C LEU A 51 4.21 11.57 -11.64
N ASP A 52 5.18 12.04 -10.86
CA ASP A 52 6.48 11.38 -10.69
C ASP A 52 6.61 10.78 -9.29
N LEU A 53 6.69 9.45 -9.24
CA LEU A 53 6.86 8.68 -8.01
C LEU A 53 8.23 8.92 -7.37
N SER A 54 9.25 9.23 -8.16
CA SER A 54 10.61 9.47 -7.67
C SER A 54 10.69 10.79 -6.92
N ALA A 55 10.10 11.84 -7.50
CA ALA A 55 9.99 13.15 -6.85
C ALA A 55 9.15 13.07 -5.56
N LEU A 56 8.04 12.31 -5.58
CA LEU A 56 7.21 12.11 -4.40
C LEU A 56 7.96 11.35 -3.30
N LEU A 57 8.72 10.31 -3.65
CA LEU A 57 9.55 9.57 -2.69
C LEU A 57 10.63 10.46 -2.06
N ALA A 58 11.30 11.29 -2.86
CA ALA A 58 12.30 12.23 -2.34
C ALA A 58 11.66 13.21 -1.34
N SER A 59 10.47 13.76 -1.64
CA SER A 59 9.75 14.66 -0.72
C SER A 59 9.38 13.97 0.60
N LEU A 60 8.96 12.69 0.56
CA LEU A 60 8.64 11.94 1.77
C LEU A 60 9.89 11.71 2.64
N GLN A 61 11.02 11.37 2.01
CA GLN A 61 12.28 11.17 2.72
C GLN A 61 12.82 12.48 3.34
N GLU A 62 12.60 13.61 2.68
CA GLU A 62 12.90 14.93 3.24
C GLU A 62 12.04 15.23 4.48
N GLU A 63 10.74 14.91 4.44
CA GLU A 63 9.85 15.07 5.60
C GLU A 63 10.24 14.16 6.78
N ASP A 64 10.55 12.89 6.51
CA ASP A 64 11.03 11.94 7.53
C ASP A 64 12.39 12.37 8.12
N GLY A 65 13.29 12.85 7.26
CA GLY A 65 14.58 13.42 7.67
C GLY A 65 14.40 14.69 8.52
N ALA A 66 13.47 15.57 8.15
CA ALA A 66 13.14 16.76 8.93
C ALA A 66 12.50 16.43 10.28
N ALA A 67 11.73 15.33 10.39
CA ALA A 67 11.18 14.86 11.66
C ALA A 67 12.27 14.35 12.62
N THR A 68 13.30 13.68 12.10
CA THR A 68 14.46 13.20 12.89
C THR A 68 15.44 14.33 13.25
N ASN A 69 15.54 15.39 12.44
CA ASN A 69 16.38 16.57 12.69
C ASN A 69 15.69 17.64 13.55
N LYS A 70 14.65 17.29 14.31
CA LYS A 70 14.12 18.16 15.36
C LYS A 70 15.00 17.98 16.58
N LYS A 71 16.06 18.79 16.68
CA LYS A 71 16.79 18.96 17.95
C LYS A 71 15.77 19.28 19.03
N THR A 72 15.80 18.51 20.12
CA THR A 72 14.87 18.73 21.21
C THR A 72 15.20 20.05 21.91
N LEU A 73 14.24 20.65 22.61
CA LEU A 73 14.50 21.85 23.41
C LEU A 73 15.67 21.65 24.39
N ALA A 74 15.85 20.42 24.88
CA ALA A 74 16.97 20.02 25.72
C ALA A 74 18.32 20.05 25.00
N ASP A 75 18.37 19.66 23.72
CA ASP A 75 19.60 19.72 22.91
C ASP A 75 20.00 21.18 22.63
N TYR A 76 19.03 22.07 22.43
CA TYR A 76 19.29 23.50 22.33
C TYR A 76 19.79 24.09 23.66
N ALA A 77 19.17 23.71 24.78
CA ALA A 77 19.59 24.17 26.11
C ALA A 77 21.03 23.72 26.43
N ARG A 78 21.42 22.49 26.07
CA ARG A 78 22.79 21.99 26.23
C ARG A 78 23.81 22.74 25.36
N ALA A 79 23.46 23.05 24.11
CA ALA A 79 24.34 23.84 23.25
C ALA A 79 24.54 25.30 23.76
N LEU A 80 23.59 25.81 24.55
CA LEU A 80 23.64 27.13 25.16
C LEU A 80 24.30 27.14 26.55
N SER A 81 24.35 26.00 27.27
CA SER A 81 24.94 25.90 28.61
C SER A 81 26.48 25.89 28.59
N GLY A 82 27.11 25.70 27.43
CA GLY A 82 28.57 25.75 27.28
C GLY A 82 29.31 24.58 27.96
N GLU A 83 28.64 23.45 28.19
CA GLU A 83 29.19 22.28 28.89
C GLU A 83 30.12 21.39 28.02
N ASP A 84 30.65 21.91 26.91
CA ASP A 84 31.57 21.21 25.99
C ASP A 84 33.07 21.58 26.22
N GLU A 85 33.46 22.01 27.42
CA GLU A 85 34.88 22.13 27.87
C GLU A 85 35.27 21.04 28.88
#